data_AF-A0A1M6IZJ0-F1
#
_entry.id   AF-A0A1M6IZJ0-F1
#
_cell.length_a   1.000
_cell.length_b   1.000
_cell.length_c   1.000
_cell.angle_alpha   90.00
_cell.angle_beta   90.00
_cell.angle_gamma   90.00
#
_symmetry.space_group_name_H-M   'P 1'
#
loop_
_entity.id
_entity.type
_entity.pdbx_description
1 polymer ?
#
loop_
_entity_poly.entity_id
_entity_poly.type
_entity_poly.pdbx_seq_one_letter_code
_entity_poly.pdbx_strand_id
1 'polypeptide(L)'
;MSINVVLVEPEIPQNTGNIARTCAATGCKLHLVKPLGFSVEDKYLKRAGLDYWNLVGITYYDNLYEFFKFTNMEDYSVQQLKENIDILI
;
A
#
# COMPACT_ATOMS: atom_id res chain seq x y z
N MET A 1 -19.75 0.19 -3.39
CA MET A 1 -18.57 0.51 -4.21
C MET A 1 -17.35 0.31 -3.32
N SER A 2 -16.38 -0.52 -3.69
CA SER A 2 -15.20 -0.78 -2.85
C SER A 2 -14.01 0.02 -3.40
N ILE A 3 -13.45 0.93 -2.60
CA ILE A 3 -12.25 1.69 -2.97
C ILE A 3 -11.01 0.85 -2.64
N ASN A 4 -10.04 0.87 -3.56
CA ASN A 4 -8.77 0.16 -3.43
C ASN A 4 -7.64 1.17 -3.57
N VAL A 5 -6.65 1.10 -2.68
CA VAL A 5 -5.42 1.89 -2.74
C VAL A 5 -4.28 0.94 -3.09
N VAL A 6 -3.43 1.33 -4.04
CA VAL A 6 -2.30 0.51 -4.50
C VAL A 6 -1.03 1.32 -4.30
N LEU A 7 -0.07 0.76 -3.57
CA LEU A 7 1.28 1.33 -3.41
C LEU A 7 2.26 0.43 -4.14
N VAL A 8 2.96 1.02 -5.11
CA VAL A 8 3.97 0.34 -5.93
C VAL A 8 5.33 0.70 -5.36
N GLU A 9 6.07 -0.32 -4.95
CA GLU A 9 7.43 -0.21 -4.42
C GLU A 9 7.59 0.86 -3.33
N PRO A 10 6.75 0.87 -2.28
CA PRO A 10 6.79 1.94 -1.28
C PRO A 10 8.09 1.89 -0.48
N GLU A 11 8.76 3.04 -0.40
CA GLU A 11 10.07 3.15 0.25
C GLU A 11 9.99 3.61 1.72
N ILE A 12 9.03 4.49 2.03
CA ILE A 12 8.94 5.16 3.33
C ILE A 12 7.87 4.50 4.22
N PRO A 13 8.25 3.86 5.36
CA PRO A 13 7.30 3.13 6.21
C PRO A 13 6.22 4.04 6.80
N GLN A 14 6.56 5.28 7.15
CA GLN A 14 5.61 6.24 7.73
C GLN A 14 4.48 6.60 6.75
N ASN A 15 4.80 6.76 5.47
CA ASN A 15 3.80 7.04 4.43
C ASN A 15 2.84 5.86 4.26
N THR A 16 3.39 4.65 4.19
CA THR A 16 2.58 3.43 4.10
C THR A 16 1.70 3.24 5.34
N GLY A 17 2.24 3.51 6.54
CA GLY A 17 1.47 3.47 7.79
C GLY A 17 0.28 4.43 7.76
N ASN A 18 0.52 5.72 7.45
CA ASN A 18 -0.55 6.72 7.37
C ASN A 18 -1.65 6.36 6.35
N ILE A 19 -1.26 5.78 5.21
CA ILE A 19 -2.21 5.30 4.19
C ILE A 19 -2.98 4.08 4.70
N ALA A 20 -2.31 3.13 5.35
CA ALA A 20 -2.95 1.98 5.98
C ALA A 20 -3.95 2.42 7.07
N ARG A 21 -3.63 3.46 7.85
CA ARG A 21 -4.56 4.04 8.84
C ARG A 21 -5.82 4.58 8.18
N THR A 22 -5.65 5.30 7.07
CA THR A 22 -6.77 5.81 6.26
C THR A 22 -7.61 4.66 5.72
N CYS A 23 -6.98 3.58 5.25
CA CYS A 23 -7.68 2.39 4.77
C CYS A 23 -8.48 1.71 5.89
N ALA A 24 -7.91 1.59 7.10
CA ALA A 24 -8.62 1.07 8.27
C ALA A 24 -9.84 1.92 8.63
N ALA A 25 -9.72 3.26 8.57
CA ALA A 25 -10.81 4.17 8.91
C ALA A 25 -11.94 4.21 7.86
N THR A 26 -11.61 3.96 6.59
CA THR A 26 -12.54 4.07 5.45
C THR A 26 -13.06 2.74 4.94
N GLY A 27 -12.50 1.62 5.41
CA GLY A 27 -12.79 0.28 4.89
C GLY A 27 -12.21 0.03 3.49
N CYS A 28 -11.28 0.87 3.01
CA CYS A 28 -10.58 0.63 1.75
C CYS A 28 -9.64 -0.56 1.87
N LYS A 29 -9.45 -1.29 0.76
CA LYS A 29 -8.40 -2.31 0.67
C LYS A 29 -7.07 -1.68 0.27
N LEU A 30 -5.98 -2.18 0.84
CA LEU A 30 -4.62 -1.75 0.53
C LEU A 30 -3.88 -2.86 -0.22
N HIS A 31 -3.28 -2.51 -1.35
CA HIS A 31 -2.49 -3.39 -2.19
C HIS A 31 -1.04 -2.91 -2.15
N LEU A 32 -0.10 -3.79 -1.78
CA LEU A 32 1.32 -3.49 -1.69
C LEU A 32 2.09 -4.31 -2.71
N VAL A 33 2.71 -3.65 -3.69
CA VAL A 33 3.52 -4.30 -4.71
C VAL A 33 5.00 -4.15 -4.34
N LYS A 34 5.69 -5.29 -4.24
CA LYS A 34 7.12 -5.37 -3.89
C LYS A 34 8.03 -4.83 -5.00
N PRO A 35 9.32 -4.52 -4.68
CA PRO A 35 9.93 -4.57 -3.35
C PRO A 35 9.47 -3.45 -2.40
N LEU A 36 9.28 -3.78 -1.12
CA LEU A 36 9.03 -2.75 -0.09
C LEU A 36 10.38 -2.27 0.45
N GLY A 37 10.57 -0.96 0.59
CA GLY A 37 11.78 -0.38 1.19
C GLY A 37 11.89 -0.58 2.71
N PHE A 38 10.95 -1.29 3.33
CA PHE A 38 10.88 -1.54 4.77
C PHE A 38 10.26 -2.90 5.09
N SER A 39 10.48 -3.40 6.32
CA SER A 39 9.85 -4.63 6.81
C SER A 39 8.46 -4.37 7.38
N VAL A 40 7.50 -5.20 6.97
CA VAL A 40 6.11 -5.24 7.48
C VAL A 40 5.92 -6.33 8.54
N GLU A 41 6.99 -6.86 9.12
CA GLU A 41 6.87 -7.83 10.20
C GLU A 41 6.30 -7.19 11.47
N ASP A 42 5.50 -7.95 12.22
CA ASP A 42 4.70 -7.51 13.36
C ASP A 42 5.53 -6.77 14.44
N LYS A 43 6.81 -7.12 14.62
CA LYS A 43 7.74 -6.42 15.54
C LYS A 43 8.05 -4.97 15.12
N TYR A 44 8.12 -4.69 13.81
CA TYR A 44 8.40 -3.36 13.28
C TYR A 44 7.12 -2.53 13.24
N LEU A 45 5.99 -3.16 12.91
CA LEU A 45 4.68 -2.53 12.92
C LEU A 45 4.27 -2.06 14.33
N LYS A 46 4.44 -2.92 15.34
CA LYS A 46 4.19 -2.58 16.75
C LYS A 46 5.07 -1.42 17.24
N ARG A 47 6.34 -1.41 16.84
CA ARG A 47 7.27 -0.30 17.18
C ARG A 47 6.89 1.02 16.53
N ALA A 48 6.34 0.98 15.33
CA ALA A 48 5.88 2.17 14.61
C ALA A 48 4.49 2.66 15.06
N GLY A 49 3.88 2.04 16.08
CA GLY A 49 2.55 2.41 16.57
C GLY A 49 1.43 2.06 15.57
N LEU A 50 1.63 1.02 14.75
CA LEU A 50 0.70 0.58 13.71
C LEU A 50 -0.21 -0.55 14.23
N ASP A 51 -0.91 -0.32 15.33
CA ASP A 51 -1.86 -1.27 15.95
C ASP A 51 -3.05 -1.64 15.03
N TYR A 52 -3.34 -0.78 14.06
CA TYR A 52 -4.39 -0.95 13.06
C TYR A 52 -4.03 -1.84 11.87
N TRP A 53 -2.78 -2.30 11.73
CA TRP A 53 -2.35 -3.03 10.53
C TRP A 53 -3.19 -4.29 10.26
N ASN A 54 -3.61 -4.98 11.32
CA ASN A 54 -4.48 -6.16 11.25
C ASN A 54 -5.94 -5.85 10.92
N LEU A 55 -6.34 -4.57 10.99
CA LEU A 55 -7.69 -4.09 10.65
C LEU A 55 -7.81 -3.73 9.17
N VAL A 56 -6.69 -3.65 8.44
CA VAL A 56 -6.66 -3.31 7.03
C VAL A 56 -6.71 -4.60 6.20
N GLY A 57 -7.58 -4.63 5.18
CA GLY A 57 -7.52 -5.68 4.16
C GLY A 57 -6.31 -5.45 3.26
N ILE A 58 -5.16 -6.01 3.62
CA ILE A 58 -3.90 -5.88 2.87
C ILE A 58 -3.66 -7.11 1.99
N THR A 59 -3.35 -6.87 0.71
CA THR A 59 -2.82 -7.89 -0.21
C THR A 59 -1.43 -7.50 -0.69
N TYR A 60 -0.51 -8.46 -0.71
CA TYR A 60 0.86 -8.27 -1.19
C TYR A 60 1.03 -8.94 -2.56
N TYR A 61 1.82 -8.31 -3.43
CA TYR A 61 2.17 -8.82 -4.75
C TYR A 61 3.68 -8.73 -4.94
N ASP A 62 4.28 -9.71 -5.60
CA ASP A 62 5.71 -9.74 -5.89
C ASP A 62 6.10 -8.75 -6.99
N ASN A 63 5.15 -8.38 -7.87
CA ASN A 63 5.34 -7.41 -8.94
C ASN A 63 3.99 -6.92 -9.49
N LEU A 64 4.03 -5.89 -10.35
CA LEU A 64 2.84 -5.33 -10.98
C LEU A 64 2.06 -6.34 -11.83
N TYR A 65 2.76 -7.29 -12.48
CA TYR A 65 2.09 -8.30 -13.31
C TYR A 65 1.18 -9.20 -12.47
N GLU A 66 1.63 -9.63 -11.29
CA GLU A 66 0.80 -10.40 -10.36
C GLU A 66 -0.42 -9.59 -9.88
N PHE A 67 -0.22 -8.30 -9.56
CA PHE A 67 -1.31 -7.41 -9.20
C PHE A 67 -2.38 -7.33 -10.30
N PHE A 68 -2.00 -7.03 -11.54
CA PHE A 68 -2.94 -6.91 -12.67
C PHE A 68 -3.67 -8.23 -12.97
N LYS A 69 -2.96 -9.36 -12.88
CA LYS A 69 -3.56 -10.69 -13.04
C LYS A 69 -4.59 -10.98 -11.94
N PHE A 70 -4.29 -10.64 -10.69
CA PHE A 70 -5.21 -10.87 -9.57
C PHE A 70 -6.48 -10.02 -9.67
N THR A 71 -6.36 -8.78 -10.14
CA THR A 71 -7.49 -7.85 -10.22
C THR A 71 -8.33 -8.01 -11.48
N ASN A 72 -7.98 -8.93 -12.39
CA ASN A 72 -8.56 -9.08 -13.73
C ASN A 72 -8.61 -7.73 -14.49
N MET A 73 -7.62 -6.88 -14.25
CA MET A 73 -7.51 -5.56 -14.87
C MET A 73 -6.72 -5.72 -16.18
N GLU A 74 -7.40 -6.16 -17.24
CA GLU A 74 -6.79 -6.35 -18.57
C GLU A 74 -6.67 -5.05 -19.38
N ASP A 75 -7.30 -3.94 -18.96
CA ASP A 75 -7.29 -2.67 -19.71
C ASP A 75 -7.37 -1.46 -18.76
N TYR A 76 -6.24 -0.83 -18.43
CA TYR A 76 -6.24 0.52 -17.85
C TYR A 76 -5.09 1.38 -18.34
N SER A 77 -5.43 2.63 -18.67
CA SER A 77 -4.51 3.75 -18.83
C SER A 77 -3.81 4.00 -17.49
N VAL A 78 -2.54 3.64 -17.38
CA VAL A 78 -1.72 3.98 -16.21
C VAL A 78 -1.56 5.51 -16.18
N GLN A 79 -2.36 6.20 -15.38
CA GLN A 79 -2.02 7.56 -14.97
C GLN A 79 -0.94 7.45 -13.90
N GLN A 80 0.31 7.41 -14.36
CA GLN A 80 1.46 7.45 -13.48
C GLN A 80 1.53 8.85 -12.88
N LEU A 81 0.96 9.02 -11.68
CA LEU A 81 1.28 10.15 -10.83
C LEU A 81 2.72 9.95 -10.35
N LYS A 82 3.70 10.32 -11.19
CA LYS A 82 5.02 10.73 -10.70
C LYS A 82 4.84 12.07 -10.01
N GLU A 83 4.23 12.06 -8.83
CA GLU A 83 4.42 13.20 -7.95
C GLU A 83 5.86 13.12 -7.45
N ASN A 84 6.72 13.97 -8.04
CA ASN A 84 7.91 14.48 -7.38
C ASN A 84 7.46 15.19 -6.11
N ILE A 85 7.12 14.41 -5.09
CA ILE A 85 6.85 14.87 -3.76
C ILE A 85 8.22 14.93 -3.06
N ASP A 86 8.92 16.03 -3.30
CA ASP A 86 9.77 16.62 -2.27
C ASP A 86 8.85 17.05 -1.11
N ILE A 87 8.35 16.10 -0.32
CA ILE A 87 7.71 16.42 0.96
C ILE A 87 8.74 16.16 2.04
N LEU A 88 9.42 17.26 2.33
CA LEU A 88 10.02 17.59 3.61
C LEU A 88 9.01 17.32 4.73
N ILE A 89 9.23 16.27 5.52
CA ILE A 89 8.87 16.22 6.95
C ILE A 89 10.01 15.55 7.70
#